data_AF-A0A7R9JZT3-F1
#
_entry.id   AF-A0A7R9JZT3-F1
#
_cell.length_a   1.000
_cell.length_b   1.000
_cell.length_c   1.000
_cell.angle_alpha   90.00
_cell.angle_beta   90.00
_cell.angle_gamma   90.00
#
_symmetry.space_group_name_H-M   'P 1'
#
loop_
_entity.id
_entity.type
_entity.pdbx_description
1 polymer ?
#
loop_
_entity_poly.entity_id
_entity_poly.type
_entity_poly.pdbx_seq_one_letter_code
_entity_poly.pdbx_strand_id
1 'polypeptide(L)'
;MEIPVEMFKKELITVDPQTSRTWELTDEGNLVAEKGSYEFHVFTAIPKDKGIPQDELTKVVPNFKVGFSKAMSSGWVSVDKSSGAPVIHRKVESVTDTVSLDLQRICSGQGDEVAENFKQDYKKRKLLQQV
;
A
#
# COMPACT_ATOMS: atom_id res chain seq x y z
N MET A 1 -44.11 -15.27 -59.05
CA MET A 1 -43.94 -16.37 -58.10
C MET A 1 -42.66 -16.06 -57.34
N GLU A 2 -42.78 -15.24 -56.29
CA GLU A 2 -41.66 -14.85 -55.44
C GLU A 2 -41.35 -16.00 -54.47
N ILE A 3 -40.09 -16.39 -54.43
CA ILE A 3 -39.56 -17.36 -53.49
C ILE A 3 -39.32 -16.61 -52.19
N PRO A 4 -39.93 -16.99 -51.04
CA PRO A 4 -39.58 -16.38 -49.78
C PRO A 4 -38.17 -16.86 -49.41
N VAL A 5 -37.24 -15.94 -49.26
CA VAL A 5 -35.91 -16.21 -48.74
C VAL A 5 -36.07 -16.49 -47.25
N GLU A 6 -36.18 -17.77 -46.92
CA GLU A 6 -36.28 -18.28 -45.57
C GLU A 6 -35.11 -17.77 -44.71
N MET A 7 -35.51 -17.33 -43.54
CA MET A 7 -34.78 -16.54 -42.58
C MET A 7 -33.72 -17.39 -41.88
N PHE A 8 -32.48 -17.38 -42.39
CA PHE A 8 -31.33 -17.86 -41.63
C PHE A 8 -31.01 -16.88 -40.49
N LYS A 9 -31.74 -17.01 -39.37
CA LYS A 9 -31.34 -16.45 -38.07
C LYS A 9 -30.08 -17.20 -37.64
N LYS A 10 -28.92 -16.67 -38.01
CA LYS A 10 -27.63 -17.01 -37.42
C LYS A 10 -27.77 -16.77 -35.92
N GLU A 11 -27.70 -17.82 -35.10
CA GLU A 11 -27.59 -17.70 -33.65
C GLU A 11 -26.29 -16.94 -33.35
N LEU A 12 -26.44 -15.63 -33.14
CA LEU A 12 -25.38 -14.77 -32.65
C LEU A 12 -25.11 -15.17 -31.20
N ILE A 13 -24.10 -16.04 -31.00
CA ILE A 13 -23.52 -16.27 -29.68
C ILE A 13 -22.92 -14.94 -29.24
N THR A 14 -23.60 -14.27 -28.32
CA THR A 14 -23.13 -13.00 -27.76
C THR A 14 -22.17 -13.35 -26.63
N VAL A 15 -20.86 -13.27 -26.90
CA VAL A 15 -19.84 -13.41 -25.86
C VAL A 15 -19.65 -12.04 -25.23
N ASP A 16 -20.08 -11.87 -23.98
CA ASP A 16 -19.73 -10.68 -23.20
C ASP A 16 -18.32 -10.87 -22.61
N PRO A 17 -17.33 -10.05 -22.98
CA PRO A 17 -15.99 -10.15 -22.40
C PRO A 17 -16.01 -9.68 -20.94
N GLN A 18 -16.12 -10.62 -20.00
CA GLN A 18 -15.96 -10.34 -18.58
C GLN A 18 -14.49 -10.07 -18.28
N THR A 19 -14.13 -8.81 -18.07
CA THR A 19 -12.78 -8.41 -17.64
C THR A 19 -12.76 -8.36 -16.12
N SER A 20 -12.36 -9.44 -15.44
CA SER A 20 -12.12 -9.40 -13.99
C SER A 20 -10.80 -8.69 -13.72
N ARG A 21 -10.83 -7.48 -13.14
CA ARG A 21 -9.62 -6.83 -12.61
C ARG A 21 -9.38 -7.33 -11.20
N THR A 22 -8.26 -8.01 -11.00
CA THR A 22 -7.84 -8.46 -9.67
C THR A 22 -6.69 -7.61 -9.15
N TRP A 23 -6.48 -7.64 -7.84
CA TRP A 23 -5.39 -6.92 -7.19
C TRP A 23 -4.23 -7.87 -6.94
N GLU A 24 -3.04 -7.47 -7.35
CA GLU A 24 -1.80 -8.21 -7.13
C GLU A 24 -0.76 -7.29 -6.47
N LEU A 25 0.09 -7.86 -5.61
CA LEU A 25 1.22 -7.14 -5.01
C LEU A 25 2.33 -6.99 -6.05
N THR A 26 2.93 -5.81 -6.10
CA THR A 26 4.19 -5.62 -6.82
C THR A 26 5.36 -6.23 -6.04
N ASP A 27 6.55 -6.31 -6.62
CA ASP A 27 7.76 -6.72 -5.87
C ASP A 27 7.98 -5.86 -4.61
N GLU A 28 7.73 -4.55 -4.71
CA GLU A 28 7.79 -3.63 -3.58
C GLU A 28 6.67 -3.92 -2.56
N GLY A 29 5.45 -4.19 -3.03
CA GLY A 29 4.34 -4.60 -2.18
C GLY A 29 4.62 -5.88 -1.40
N ASN A 30 5.23 -6.88 -2.05
CA ASN A 30 5.66 -8.13 -1.41
C ASN A 30 6.69 -7.87 -0.31
N LEU A 31 7.68 -7.02 -0.56
CA LEU A 31 8.65 -6.62 0.46
C LEU A 31 8.00 -5.91 1.65
N VAL A 32 7.00 -5.06 1.41
CA VAL A 32 6.26 -4.38 2.49
C VAL A 32 5.37 -5.35 3.27
N ALA A 33 4.73 -6.30 2.58
CA ALA A 33 3.95 -7.36 3.23
C ALA A 33 4.84 -8.26 4.09
N GLU A 34 6.08 -8.55 3.67
CA GLU A 34 6.99 -9.42 4.41
C GLU A 34 7.73 -8.69 5.53
N LYS A 35 8.28 -7.50 5.25
CA LYS A 35 9.21 -6.81 6.15
C LYS A 35 8.58 -5.67 6.93
N GLY A 36 7.36 -5.29 6.61
CA GLY A 36 6.67 -4.13 7.17
C GLY A 36 6.77 -2.88 6.28
N SER A 37 5.90 -1.92 6.54
CA SER A 37 5.81 -0.66 5.80
C SER A 37 6.92 0.32 6.17
N TYR A 38 7.21 1.25 5.25
CA TYR A 38 8.24 2.25 5.46
C TYR A 38 7.96 3.14 6.68
N GLU A 39 6.70 3.48 6.92
CA GLU A 39 6.27 4.22 8.10
C GLU A 39 6.50 3.42 9.40
N PHE A 40 6.30 2.10 9.36
CA PHE A 40 6.60 1.22 10.48
C PHE A 40 8.12 1.09 10.73
N HIS A 41 8.93 1.01 9.66
CA HIS A 41 10.39 1.05 9.78
C HIS A 41 10.91 2.35 10.39
N VAL A 42 10.33 3.50 10.00
CA VAL A 42 10.66 4.78 10.65
C VAL A 42 10.35 4.73 12.14
N PHE A 43 9.14 4.30 12.52
CA PHE A 43 8.73 4.26 13.92
C PHE A 43 9.62 3.32 14.76
N THR A 44 9.91 2.12 14.23
CA THR A 44 10.67 1.09 14.94
C THR A 44 12.15 1.43 15.08
N ALA A 45 12.73 2.15 14.12
CA ALA A 45 14.12 2.60 14.17
C ALA A 45 14.39 3.68 15.24
N ILE A 46 13.36 4.41 15.69
CA ILE A 46 13.50 5.41 16.76
C ILE A 46 13.55 4.70 18.11
N PRO A 47 14.52 4.97 19.01
CA PRO A 47 14.52 4.44 20.37
C PRO A 47 13.25 4.85 21.15
N LYS A 48 12.83 4.03 22.13
CA LYS A 48 11.62 4.32 22.92
C LYS A 48 11.82 5.46 23.92
N ASP A 49 13.03 5.58 24.44
CA ASP A 49 13.45 6.44 25.54
C ASP A 49 14.00 7.79 25.08
N LYS A 50 14.48 7.88 23.84
CA LYS A 50 15.09 9.10 23.28
C LYS A 50 14.77 9.28 21.80
N GLY A 51 14.92 10.51 21.33
CA GLY A 51 14.89 10.80 19.90
C GLY A 51 16.16 10.34 19.19
N ILE A 52 16.09 10.32 17.86
CA ILE A 52 17.21 9.98 16.98
C ILE A 52 17.38 11.08 15.93
N PRO A 53 18.62 11.47 15.57
CA PRO A 53 18.85 12.41 14.48
C PRO A 53 18.22 11.93 13.16
N GLN A 54 17.64 12.87 12.40
CA GLN A 54 17.00 12.54 11.12
C GLN A 54 18.00 11.96 10.10
N ASP A 55 19.27 12.37 10.15
CA ASP A 55 20.31 11.88 9.24
C ASP A 55 20.67 10.42 9.52
N GLU A 56 20.65 9.98 10.78
CA GLU A 56 20.82 8.58 11.16
C GLU A 56 19.67 7.72 10.62
N LEU A 57 18.43 8.16 10.77
CA LEU A 57 17.26 7.46 10.21
C LEU A 57 17.34 7.32 8.69
N THR A 58 17.82 8.35 7.99
CA THR A 58 17.96 8.33 6.53
C THR A 58 18.96 7.27 6.05
N LYS A 59 19.92 6.87 6.90
CA LYS A 59 20.93 5.84 6.57
C LYS A 59 20.41 4.41 6.77
N VAL A 60 19.49 4.20 7.71
CA VAL A 60 19.05 2.86 8.12
C VAL A 60 17.65 2.49 7.60
N VAL A 61 16.79 3.48 7.32
CA VAL A 61 15.40 3.23 6.90
C VAL A 61 15.28 3.25 5.36
N PRO A 62 14.83 2.16 4.73
CA PRO A 62 14.56 2.16 3.29
C PRO A 62 13.41 3.13 2.96
N ASN A 63 13.52 3.83 1.84
CA ASN A 63 12.52 4.82 1.40
C ASN A 63 12.10 5.82 2.51
N PHE A 64 13.08 6.26 3.32
CA PHE A 64 12.87 7.12 4.48
C PHE A 64 11.92 8.29 4.24
N LYS A 65 12.03 9.01 3.12
CA LYS A 65 11.16 10.18 2.83
C LYS A 65 9.67 9.81 2.82
N VAL A 66 9.33 8.67 2.20
CA VAL A 66 7.94 8.20 2.10
C VAL A 66 7.46 7.72 3.47
N GLY A 67 8.25 6.86 4.12
CA GLY A 67 7.93 6.34 5.44
C GLY A 67 7.78 7.44 6.48
N PHE A 68 8.68 8.43 6.47
CA PHE A 68 8.67 9.55 7.39
C PHE A 68 7.43 10.43 7.19
N SER A 69 7.08 10.75 5.94
CA SER A 69 5.87 11.52 5.65
C SER A 69 4.60 10.79 6.12
N LYS A 70 4.51 9.47 5.91
CA LYS A 70 3.35 8.67 6.32
C LYS A 70 3.30 8.50 7.84
N ALA A 71 4.44 8.30 8.52
CA ALA A 71 4.51 8.26 9.98
C ALA A 71 4.11 9.60 10.61
N MET A 72 4.53 10.73 10.03
CA MET A 72 4.10 12.07 10.46
C MET A 72 2.59 12.27 10.27
N SER A 73 2.05 11.95 9.08
CA SER A 73 0.61 12.07 8.80
C SER A 73 -0.26 11.16 9.67
N SER A 74 0.27 10.00 10.08
CA SER A 74 -0.40 9.06 10.99
C SER A 74 -0.25 9.45 12.46
N GLY A 75 0.50 10.52 12.76
CA GLY A 75 0.74 10.98 14.13
C GLY A 75 1.62 10.05 14.96
N TRP A 76 2.42 9.18 14.32
CA TRP A 76 3.27 8.20 15.00
C TRP A 76 4.56 8.83 15.54
N VAL A 77 5.04 9.88 14.88
CA VAL A 77 6.31 10.54 15.18
C VAL A 77 6.16 12.06 15.24
N SER A 78 7.14 12.73 15.84
CA SER A 78 7.28 14.18 15.88
C SER A 78 8.71 14.61 15.59
N VAL A 79 8.91 15.89 15.26
CA VAL A 79 10.23 16.48 15.00
C VAL A 79 10.48 17.58 16.01
N ASP A 80 11.62 17.50 16.70
CA ASP A 80 12.23 18.61 17.42
C ASP A 80 13.30 19.27 16.55
N LYS A 81 13.25 20.60 16.43
CA LYS A 81 14.22 21.41 15.68
C LYS A 81 14.93 22.44 16.56
N SER A 82 14.75 22.36 17.87
CA SER A 82 15.29 23.32 18.84
C SER A 82 16.82 23.24 18.96
N SER A 83 17.40 22.05 18.78
CA SER A 83 18.83 21.76 18.87
C SER A 83 19.63 22.02 17.58
N GLY A 84 19.05 22.73 16.61
CA GLY A 84 19.64 22.99 15.29
C GLY A 84 19.47 21.83 14.30
N ALA A 85 19.99 20.64 14.62
CA ALA A 85 19.75 19.44 13.84
C ALA A 85 18.37 18.83 14.19
N PRO A 86 17.56 18.40 13.19
CA PRO A 86 16.24 17.82 13.46
C PRO A 86 16.37 16.45 14.13
N VAL A 87 15.72 16.30 15.28
CA VAL A 87 15.64 15.06 16.04
C VAL A 87 14.21 14.52 15.95
N ILE A 88 14.07 13.24 15.60
CA ILE A 88 12.78 12.57 15.44
C ILE A 88 12.47 11.76 16.70
N HIS A 89 11.25 11.92 17.21
CA HIS A 89 10.77 11.22 18.41
C HIS A 89 9.54 10.38 18.07
N ARG A 90 9.35 9.28 18.82
CA ARG A 90 8.05 8.60 18.86
C ARG A 90 7.05 9.48 19.57
N LYS A 91 5.87 9.65 18.98
CA LYS A 91 4.74 10.37 19.59
C LYS A 91 3.79 9.44 20.32
N VAL A 92 3.83 8.14 20.00
CA VAL A 92 3.01 7.09 20.58
C VAL A 92 3.90 5.92 21.04
N GLU A 93 3.44 5.14 22.01
CA GLU A 93 4.19 4.02 22.57
C GLU A 93 4.31 2.83 21.59
N SER A 94 3.23 2.56 20.87
CA SER A 94 3.11 1.45 19.93
C SER A 94 2.23 1.82 18.74
N VAL A 95 2.44 1.14 17.62
CA VAL A 95 1.66 1.29 16.37
C VAL A 95 1.30 -0.08 15.83
N THR A 96 0.26 -0.15 15.01
CA THR A 96 -0.07 -1.35 14.23
C THR A 96 0.23 -1.07 12.77
N ASP A 97 1.01 -1.94 12.12
CA ASP A 97 1.35 -1.81 10.70
C ASP A 97 0.19 -2.30 9.82
N THR A 98 -0.87 -1.50 9.75
CA THR A 98 -2.07 -1.83 8.97
C THR A 98 -1.78 -2.01 7.49
N VAL A 99 -0.79 -1.31 6.94
CA VAL A 99 -0.39 -1.44 5.53
C VAL A 99 0.14 -2.82 5.25
N SER A 100 1.10 -3.31 6.05
CA SER A 100 1.62 -4.66 5.88
C SER A 100 0.53 -5.71 6.06
N LEU A 101 -0.33 -5.57 7.07
CA LEU A 101 -1.46 -6.47 7.31
C LEU A 101 -2.45 -6.50 6.13
N ASP A 102 -2.78 -5.35 5.56
CA ASP A 102 -3.71 -5.28 4.43
C ASP A 102 -3.10 -5.88 3.16
N LEU A 103 -1.80 -5.68 2.91
CA LEU A 103 -1.12 -6.35 1.80
C LEU A 103 -1.05 -7.88 2.00
N GLN A 104 -0.83 -8.35 3.23
CA GLN A 104 -0.89 -9.78 3.57
C GLN A 104 -2.28 -10.37 3.35
N ARG A 105 -3.35 -9.64 3.67
CA ARG A 105 -4.73 -10.06 3.36
C ARG A 105 -4.96 -10.17 1.86
N ILE A 106 -4.48 -9.19 1.09
CA ILE A 106 -4.64 -9.20 -0.37
C ILE A 106 -3.92 -10.41 -0.98
N CYS A 107 -2.68 -10.70 -0.58
CA CYS A 107 -1.94 -11.84 -1.13
C CYS A 107 -2.46 -13.22 -0.67
N SER A 108 -3.15 -13.29 0.47
CA SER A 108 -3.78 -14.53 0.97
C SER A 108 -5.20 -14.77 0.46
N GLY A 109 -5.69 -13.94 -0.47
CA GLY A 109 -7.02 -14.07 -1.06
C GLY A 109 -8.15 -13.46 -0.22
N GLN A 110 -7.82 -12.75 0.86
CA GLN A 110 -8.75 -12.02 1.72
C GLN A 110 -8.83 -10.54 1.33
N GLY A 111 -8.48 -10.19 0.09
CA GLY A 111 -8.42 -8.82 -0.39
C GLY A 111 -9.75 -8.08 -0.29
N ASP A 112 -10.89 -8.76 -0.31
CA ASP A 112 -12.23 -8.14 -0.19
C ASP A 112 -12.49 -7.52 1.19
N GLU A 113 -11.73 -7.92 2.22
CA GLU A 113 -11.76 -7.29 3.55
C GLU A 113 -11.05 -5.94 3.59
N VAL A 114 -10.21 -5.64 2.60
CA VAL A 114 -9.50 -4.37 2.48
C VAL A 114 -10.35 -3.38 1.68
N ALA A 115 -10.69 -2.25 2.29
CA ALA A 115 -11.53 -1.25 1.64
C ALA A 115 -10.85 -0.65 0.39
N GLU A 116 -11.66 -0.37 -0.64
CA GLU A 116 -11.18 0.05 -1.96
C GLU A 116 -10.35 1.34 -1.91
N ASN A 117 -10.67 2.27 -1.02
CA ASN A 117 -9.87 3.49 -0.83
C ASN A 117 -8.42 3.19 -0.40
N PHE A 118 -8.20 2.15 0.41
CA PHE A 118 -6.85 1.73 0.80
C PHE A 118 -6.13 1.06 -0.37
N LYS A 119 -6.81 0.18 -1.12
CA LYS A 119 -6.24 -0.43 -2.34
C LYS A 119 -5.79 0.63 -3.35
N GLN A 120 -6.57 1.70 -3.52
CA GLN A 120 -6.20 2.83 -4.38
C GLN A 120 -5.00 3.64 -3.82
N ASP A 121 -4.88 3.84 -2.50
CA ASP A 121 -3.66 4.42 -1.88
C ASP A 121 -2.45 3.52 -2.13
N TYR A 122 -2.58 2.21 -1.92
CA TYR A 122 -1.50 1.23 -2.14
C TYR A 122 -1.08 1.17 -3.61
N LYS A 123 -2.02 1.26 -4.56
CA LYS A 123 -1.71 1.39 -6.00
C LYS A 123 -0.92 2.66 -6.29
N LYS A 124 -1.33 3.81 -5.74
CA LYS A 124 -0.59 5.09 -5.90
C LYS A 124 0.82 5.02 -5.31
N ARG A 125 0.99 4.23 -4.25
CA ARG A 125 2.27 3.92 -3.61
C ARG A 125 3.08 2.84 -4.34
N LYS A 126 2.59 2.32 -5.48
CA LYS A 126 3.18 1.23 -6.26
C LYS A 126 3.34 -0.09 -5.50
N LEU A 127 2.54 -0.31 -4.45
CA LEU A 127 2.51 -1.55 -3.68
C LEU A 127 1.56 -2.57 -4.30
N LEU A 128 0.56 -2.10 -5.04
CA LEU A 128 -0.41 -2.93 -5.75
C LEU A 128 -0.48 -2.57 -7.23
N GLN A 129 -0.84 -3.56 -8.04
CA GLN A 129 -1.21 -3.43 -9.45
C GLN A 129 -2.53 -4.13 -9.74
N GLN A 130 -3.21 -3.70 -10.81
CA GLN A 130 -4.40 -4.38 -11.31
C GLN A 130 -4.00 -5.25 -12.49
N VAL A 131 -4.38 -6.53 -12.43
CA VAL A 131 -4.18 -7.53 -13.49
C VAL A 131 -5.51 -8.06 -13.99
#